data_AF-A0A009M1Y4-F1
#
_entry.id   AF-A0A009M1Y4-F1
#
_cell.length_a   1.000
_cell.length_b   1.000
_cell.length_c   1.000
_cell.angle_alpha   90.00
_cell.angle_beta   90.00
_cell.angle_gamma   90.00
#
_symmetry.space_group_name_H-M   'P 1'
#
loop_
_entity.id
_entity.type
_entity.pdbx_description
1 polymer ?
#
loop_
_entity_poly.entity_id
_entity_poly.type
_entity_poly.pdbx_seq_one_letter_code
_entity_poly.pdbx_strand_id
1 'polypeptide(L)'
;VTLNSSKTGLISAASPEELLERATGWQAPITHLTSWILAKPATLNAQITKDAANRVSQLIEDGWTVNFSYDGEQTLPNKLVLKQALAEDKENRITMVIQNR
;
A
#
# COMPACT_ATOMS: atom_id res chain seq x y z
N VAL A 1 6.15 -1.60 18.14
CA VAL A 1 5.93 -2.88 17.43
C VAL A 1 7.22 -3.69 17.37
N THR A 2 7.15 -5.02 17.26
CA THR A 2 8.34 -5.89 17.32
C THR A 2 8.40 -6.87 16.14
N LEU A 3 9.59 -7.05 15.55
CA LEU A 3 9.87 -8.09 14.54
C LEU A 3 10.86 -9.08 15.16
N ASN A 4 10.56 -10.39 15.06
CA ASN A 4 11.50 -11.43 15.43
C ASN A 4 12.03 -12.09 14.15
N SER A 5 13.29 -11.81 13.81
CA SER A 5 13.94 -12.38 12.63
C SER A 5 15.14 -13.22 13.07
N SER A 6 15.23 -14.43 12.54
CA SER A 6 16.24 -15.44 12.89
C SER A 6 17.69 -15.04 12.55
N LYS A 7 17.89 -13.93 11.81
CA LYS A 7 19.22 -13.39 11.45
C LYS A 7 19.68 -12.18 12.26
N THR A 8 18.79 -11.43 12.91
CA THR A 8 19.09 -10.08 13.45
C THR A 8 18.71 -9.85 14.91
N GLY A 9 18.03 -10.81 15.56
CA GLY A 9 17.51 -10.62 16.92
C GLY A 9 16.22 -9.78 16.96
N LEU A 10 15.80 -9.40 18.17
CA LEU A 10 14.56 -8.64 18.39
C LEU A 10 14.77 -7.17 18.02
N ILE A 11 14.05 -6.69 17.01
CA ILE A 11 14.07 -5.27 16.62
C ILE A 11 12.75 -4.63 17.07
N SER A 12 12.85 -3.49 17.75
CA SER A 12 11.70 -2.69 18.19
C SER A 12 11.73 -1.33 17.51
N ALA A 13 10.56 -0.81 17.13
CA ALA A 13 10.41 0.51 16.54
C ALA A 13 9.08 1.15 16.98
N ALA A 14 8.99 2.48 16.83
CA ALA A 14 7.81 3.26 17.18
C ALA A 14 6.65 3.00 16.20
N SER A 15 6.95 2.63 14.95
CA SER A 15 5.95 2.27 13.93
C SER A 15 6.30 1.00 13.13
N PRO A 16 5.32 0.34 12.50
CA PRO A 16 5.56 -0.76 11.55
C PRO A 16 6.47 -0.39 10.39
N GLU A 17 6.39 0.85 9.91
CA GLU A 17 7.21 1.38 8.83
C GLU A 17 8.68 1.48 9.24
N GLU A 18 8.95 2.04 10.41
CA GLU A 18 10.32 2.15 10.95
C GLU A 18 10.91 0.76 11.25
N LEU A 19 10.07 -0.20 11.67
CA LEU A 19 10.47 -1.58 11.86
C LEU A 19 10.89 -2.25 10.54
N LEU A 20 10.11 -2.04 9.48
CA LEU A 20 10.37 -2.59 8.15
C LEU A 20 11.62 -1.95 7.54
N GLU A 21 11.77 -0.64 7.67
CA GLU A 21 12.95 0.10 7.23
C GLU A 21 14.21 -0.42 7.94
N ARG A 22 14.20 -0.57 9.26
CA ARG A 22 15.35 -1.12 10.00
C ARG A 22 15.70 -2.56 9.59
N ALA A 23 14.70 -3.36 9.25
CA ALA A 23 14.89 -4.75 8.87
C ALA A 23 15.36 -4.93 7.42
N THR A 24 15.01 -4.00 6.51
CA THR A 24 15.14 -4.23 5.06
C THR A 24 15.71 -3.04 4.27
N GLY A 25 15.84 -1.87 4.89
CA GLY A 25 16.16 -0.61 4.22
C GLY A 25 15.00 -0.02 3.40
N TRP A 26 13.81 -0.65 3.45
CA TRP A 26 12.66 -0.28 2.64
C TRP A 26 11.55 0.35 3.49
N GLN A 27 11.06 1.50 3.04
CA GLN A 27 9.94 2.21 3.67
C GLN A 27 8.66 1.98 2.88
N ALA A 28 7.73 1.22 3.46
CA ALA A 28 6.41 0.98 2.90
C ALA A 28 5.33 1.75 3.69
N PRO A 29 4.25 2.21 3.07
CA PRO A 29 3.21 3.02 3.71
C PRO A 29 2.20 2.12 4.44
N ILE A 30 2.66 1.32 5.41
CA ILE A 30 1.85 0.28 6.06
C ILE A 30 0.57 0.85 6.68
N THR A 31 0.65 2.02 7.29
CA THR A 31 -0.52 2.72 7.86
C THR A 31 -1.58 3.04 6.79
N HIS A 32 -1.15 3.45 5.59
CA HIS A 32 -2.05 3.81 4.49
C HIS A 32 -2.68 2.58 3.84
N LEU A 33 -1.97 1.44 3.84
CA LEU A 33 -2.47 0.18 3.28
C LEU A 33 -3.84 -0.20 3.86
N THR A 34 -4.06 0.04 5.15
CA THR A 34 -5.32 -0.31 5.81
C THR A 34 -6.54 0.40 5.18
N SER A 35 -6.39 1.67 4.82
CA SER A 35 -7.41 2.46 4.11
C SER A 35 -7.50 2.05 2.64
N TRP A 36 -6.36 1.86 1.98
CA TRP A 36 -6.32 1.53 0.55
C TRP A 36 -6.94 0.16 0.25
N ILE A 37 -6.80 -0.84 1.12
CA ILE A 37 -7.47 -2.16 0.97
C ILE A 37 -9.01 -2.02 0.81
N LEU A 38 -9.58 -0.96 1.40
CA LEU A 38 -11.00 -0.61 1.33
C LEU A 38 -11.31 0.38 0.19
N ALA A 39 -10.34 0.67 -0.67
CA ALA A 39 -10.41 1.68 -1.73
C ALA A 39 -10.75 3.08 -1.20
N LYS A 40 -10.22 3.44 -0.03
CA LYS A 40 -10.42 4.75 0.61
C LYS A 40 -9.09 5.48 0.78
N PRO A 41 -9.08 6.82 0.68
CA PRO A 41 -7.89 7.60 0.98
C PRO A 41 -7.55 7.56 2.48
N ALA A 42 -6.26 7.62 2.79
CA ALA A 42 -5.79 7.69 4.17
C ALA A 42 -5.76 9.14 4.69
N THR A 43 -5.63 10.11 3.79
CA THR A 43 -5.51 11.54 4.05
C THR A 43 -6.56 12.33 3.26
N LEU A 44 -6.66 13.64 3.53
CA LEU A 44 -7.60 14.53 2.84
C LEU A 44 -7.10 14.98 1.45
N ASN A 45 -5.80 14.83 1.17
CA ASN A 45 -5.17 15.37 -0.03
C ASN A 45 -5.06 14.35 -1.18
N ALA A 46 -5.64 13.15 -1.01
CA ALA A 46 -5.60 12.11 -2.02
C ALA A 46 -6.32 12.52 -3.31
N GLN A 47 -5.71 12.18 -4.44
CA GLN A 47 -6.37 12.28 -5.74
C GLN A 47 -7.01 10.94 -6.08
N ILE A 48 -8.31 10.94 -6.36
CA ILE A 48 -9.09 9.72 -6.60
C ILE A 48 -9.63 9.75 -8.02
N THR A 49 -9.33 8.69 -8.79
CA THR A 49 -9.96 8.43 -10.08
C THR A 49 -10.93 7.27 -9.92
N LYS A 50 -12.08 7.36 -10.58
CA LYS A 50 -13.11 6.32 -10.55
C LYS A 50 -13.31 5.68 -11.91
N ASP A 51 -13.75 4.43 -11.92
CA ASP A 51 -14.19 3.72 -13.12
C ASP A 51 -15.62 4.10 -13.52
N ALA A 52 -16.10 3.53 -14.62
CA ALA A 52 -17.46 3.74 -15.12
C ALA A 52 -18.57 3.23 -14.16
N ALA A 53 -18.22 2.33 -13.23
CA ALA A 53 -19.11 1.84 -12.17
C ALA A 53 -19.02 2.69 -10.88
N ASN A 54 -18.38 3.86 -10.93
CA ASN A 54 -18.18 4.78 -9.80
C ASN A 54 -17.37 4.16 -8.63
N ARG A 55 -16.55 3.15 -8.90
CA ARG A 55 -15.59 2.56 -7.96
C ARG A 55 -14.22 3.20 -8.14
N VAL A 56 -13.39 3.24 -7.09
CA VAL A 56 -12.07 3.87 -7.18
C VAL A 56 -11.11 3.01 -8.01
N SER A 57 -10.74 3.46 -9.20
CA SER A 57 -9.80 2.75 -10.08
C SER A 57 -8.34 3.09 -9.78
N GLN A 58 -8.09 4.32 -9.34
CA GLN A 58 -6.76 4.80 -8.98
C GLN A 58 -6.82 5.78 -7.82
N LEU A 59 -5.80 5.74 -6.98
CA LEU A 59 -5.56 6.70 -5.91
C LEU A 59 -4.10 7.15 -5.94
N ILE A 60 -3.87 8.46 -5.89
CA ILE A 60 -2.53 9.04 -5.74
C ILE A 60 -2.47 9.75 -4.38
N GLU A 61 -1.55 9.33 -3.53
CA GLU A 61 -1.44 9.82 -2.15
C GLU A 61 -0.02 9.62 -1.62
N ASP A 62 0.56 10.66 -1.01
CA ASP A 62 1.90 10.65 -0.39
C ASP A 62 3.00 10.05 -1.28
N GLY A 63 2.96 10.39 -2.57
CA GLY A 63 3.94 9.93 -3.57
C GLY A 63 3.71 8.49 -4.07
N TRP A 64 2.65 7.82 -3.61
CA TRP A 64 2.24 6.50 -4.08
C TRP A 64 1.11 6.61 -5.10
N THR A 65 1.24 5.85 -6.19
CA THR A 65 0.15 5.56 -7.12
C THR A 65 -0.38 4.16 -6.84
N VAL A 66 -1.63 4.08 -6.41
CA VAL A 66 -2.34 2.84 -6.12
C VAL A 66 -3.34 2.58 -7.23
N ASN A 67 -3.19 1.45 -7.92
CA ASN A 67 -4.13 0.99 -8.92
C ASN A 67 -4.96 -0.16 -8.36
N PHE A 68 -6.28 -0.05 -8.50
CA PHE A 68 -7.24 -1.02 -7.99
C PHE A 68 -7.76 -1.89 -9.12
N SER A 69 -7.87 -3.19 -8.87
CA SER A 69 -8.58 -4.11 -9.74
C SER A 69 -9.71 -4.76 -8.96
N TYR A 70 -10.82 -4.95 -9.64
CA TYR A 70 -12.06 -5.50 -9.11
C TYR A 70 -12.42 -6.74 -9.89
N ASP A 71 -13.05 -7.71 -9.23
CA ASP A 71 -13.62 -8.87 -9.87
C ASP A 71 -15.13 -8.64 -10.09
N GLY A 72 -15.58 -8.77 -11.34
CA GLY A 72 -16.96 -8.50 -11.74
C GLY A 72 -17.55 -7.21 -11.16
N GLU A 73 -18.70 -7.35 -10.50
CA GLU A 73 -19.48 -6.25 -9.91
C GLU A 73 -19.14 -5.98 -8.44
N GLN A 74 -18.06 -6.55 -7.91
CA GLN A 74 -17.66 -6.31 -6.52
C GLN A 74 -17.38 -4.81 -6.28
N THR A 75 -17.76 -4.34 -5.09
CA THR A 75 -17.55 -2.95 -4.66
C THR A 75 -16.17 -2.71 -4.05
N LEU A 76 -15.46 -3.78 -3.68
CA LEU A 76 -14.13 -3.72 -3.08
C LEU A 76 -13.09 -4.41 -3.99
N PRO A 77 -11.85 -3.88 -4.08
CA PRO A 77 -10.83 -4.34 -5.04
C PRO A 77 -10.09 -5.63 -4.64
N ASN A 78 -10.20 -6.72 -5.39
CA ASN A 78 -9.49 -7.98 -5.09
C ASN A 78 -7.97 -7.90 -5.32
N LYS A 79 -7.47 -6.85 -5.97
CA LYS A 79 -6.03 -6.64 -6.17
C LYS A 79 -5.67 -5.16 -6.14
N LEU A 80 -4.52 -4.87 -5.54
CA LEU A 80 -3.93 -3.54 -5.51
C LEU A 80 -2.50 -3.61 -6.06
N VAL A 81 -2.13 -2.65 -6.90
CA VAL A 81 -0.74 -2.44 -7.34
C VAL A 81 -0.32 -1.04 -6.96
N LEU A 82 0.62 -0.94 -6.02
CA LEU A 82 1.14 0.30 -5.50
C LEU A 82 2.52 0.54 -6.09
N LYS A 83 2.76 1.76 -6.54
CA LYS A 83 4.04 2.19 -7.12
C LYS A 83 4.46 3.51 -6.50
N GLN A 84 5.74 3.64 -6.19
CA GLN A 84 6.35 4.89 -5.78
C GLN A 84 7.63 5.07 -6.59
N ALA A 85 7.76 6.20 -7.27
CA ALA A 85 8.98 6.56 -7.97
C ALA A 85 10.06 6.94 -6.95
N LEU A 86 11.28 6.46 -7.18
CA LEU A 86 12.48 6.80 -6.42
C LEU A 86 13.47 7.56 -7.32
N ALA A 87 14.55 8.04 -6.71
CA ALA A 87 15.66 8.60 -7.47
C ALA A 87 16.27 7.56 -8.43
N GLU A 88 16.96 8.05 -9.47
CA GLU A 88 17.71 7.23 -10.43
C GLU A 88 16.85 6.20 -11.19
N ASP A 89 15.64 6.58 -11.59
CA ASP A 89 14.70 5.72 -12.35
C ASP A 89 14.32 4.40 -11.67
N LYS A 90 14.51 4.30 -10.35
CA LYS A 90 14.05 3.15 -9.55
C LYS A 90 12.60 3.35 -9.14
N GLU A 91 11.88 2.24 -8.93
CA GLU A 91 10.54 2.27 -8.32
C GLU A 91 10.42 1.25 -7.20
N ASN A 92 9.72 1.63 -6.13
CA ASN A 92 9.14 0.69 -5.19
C ASN A 92 7.82 0.19 -5.74
N ARG A 93 7.61 -1.14 -5.75
CA ARG A 93 6.35 -1.74 -6.18
C ARG A 93 5.85 -2.77 -5.19
N ILE A 94 4.59 -2.62 -4.78
CA ILE A 94 3.87 -3.58 -3.94
C ILE A 94 2.68 -4.11 -4.73
N THR A 95 2.49 -5.43 -4.74
CA THR A 95 1.27 -6.04 -5.26
C THR A 95 0.58 -6.79 -4.14
N MET A 96 -0.67 -6.43 -3.86
CA MET A 96 -1.51 -7.11 -2.90
C MET A 96 -2.61 -7.84 -3.65
N VAL A 97 -2.82 -9.11 -3.30
CA VAL A 97 -3.92 -9.92 -3.81
C VAL A 97 -4.75 -10.36 -2.61
N ILE A 98 -6.04 -10.11 -2.68
CA ILE A 98 -7.00 -10.41 -1.62
C ILE A 98 -7.82 -11.59 -2.10
N GLN A 99 -7.57 -12.74 -1.48
CA GLN A 99 -8.33 -13.96 -1.76
C GLN A 99 -9.51 -14.08 -0.80
N ASN A 100 -10.58 -14.73 -1.25
CA ASN A 100 -11.81 -15.00 -0.48
C ASN A 100 -12.52 -13.72 -0.01
N ARG A 101 -12.92 -12.86 -0.97
CA ARG A 101 -13.65 -11.62 -0.71
C ARG A 101 -15.12 -11.72 -1.10
#